data_AF-A0A974APK1-F1
#
_entry.id   AF-A0A974APK1-F1
#
_cell.length_a   1.000
_cell.length_b   1.000
_cell.length_c   1.000
_cell.angle_alpha   90.00
_cell.angle_beta   90.00
_cell.angle_gamma   90.00
#
_symmetry.space_group_name_H-M   'P 1'
#
loop_
_entity.id
_entity.type
_entity.pdbx_description
1 polymer ?
#
loop_
_entity_poly.entity_id
_entity_poly.type
_entity_poly.pdbx_seq_one_letter_code
_entity_poly.pdbx_strand_id
1 'polypeptide(L)'
;RSAVPGKAGQRSLSALTWAVRSTTAGLALDRHNLFFGDQYAGEFSDIFKLGRLPREPTVYVCAQDRGTGAAPNGAERLLCLVNAPAIGDTDSASLAAEAIARCRQSSLDLMRRCGLALDIDPEHSVCTTPRQFHQRFPGTGGALYGQATHGWLSIFSRPGSVSPVPGLYLAGGSAHPGPGVPMAAMSGRLAAEAILANRALTRRCHPVATSGGTSMPPAMTAHWDSP
;
A
#
# COMPACT_ATOMS: atom_id res chain seq x y z
N ARG A 1 -11.29 -24.68 -14.43
CA ARG A 1 -10.37 -24.38 -13.29
C ARG A 1 -10.61 -22.93 -12.90
N SER A 2 -11.03 -22.65 -11.65
CA SER A 2 -11.17 -21.25 -11.20
C SER A 2 -9.77 -20.64 -11.09
N ALA A 3 -9.51 -19.57 -11.82
CA ALA A 3 -8.26 -18.82 -11.74
C ALA A 3 -8.16 -17.99 -10.45
N VAL A 4 -9.29 -17.77 -9.78
CA VAL A 4 -9.41 -17.00 -8.55
C VAL A 4 -9.62 -17.96 -7.38
N PRO A 5 -8.84 -17.86 -6.28
CA PRO A 5 -9.09 -18.64 -5.07
C PRO A 5 -10.50 -18.37 -4.53
N GLY A 6 -11.22 -19.40 -4.12
CA GLY A 6 -12.61 -19.27 -3.64
C GLY A 6 -12.76 -18.47 -2.33
N LYS A 7 -11.66 -18.22 -1.61
CA LYS A 7 -11.62 -17.38 -0.41
C LYS A 7 -10.36 -16.51 -0.43
N ALA A 8 -10.52 -15.21 -0.27
CA ALA A 8 -9.40 -14.32 -0.03
C ALA A 8 -8.76 -14.69 1.32
N GLY A 9 -7.44 -14.88 1.35
CA GLY A 9 -6.74 -15.14 2.61
C GLY A 9 -6.71 -13.89 3.50
N GLN A 10 -6.26 -14.08 4.74
CA GLN A 10 -6.22 -13.02 5.74
C GLN A 10 -5.32 -11.86 5.27
N ARG A 11 -5.80 -10.63 5.38
CA ARG A 11 -5.07 -9.42 4.94
C ARG A 11 -4.01 -9.03 5.96
N SER A 12 -2.86 -8.56 5.48
CA SER A 12 -1.85 -7.94 6.34
C SER A 12 -2.36 -6.64 6.96
N LEU A 13 -1.55 -6.03 7.83
CA LEU A 13 -1.76 -4.66 8.28
C LEU A 13 -1.86 -3.68 7.10
N SER A 14 -2.64 -2.63 7.30
CA SER A 14 -2.61 -1.38 6.56
C SER A 14 -1.86 -0.33 7.39
N ALA A 15 -1.91 0.93 6.96
CA ALA A 15 -1.42 2.06 7.72
C ALA A 15 -2.36 3.27 7.62
N LEU A 16 -2.21 4.16 8.59
CA LEU A 16 -2.65 5.54 8.52
C LEU A 16 -1.38 6.41 8.55
N THR A 17 -1.22 7.28 7.55
CA THR A 17 0.01 8.06 7.40
C THR A 17 -0.28 9.55 7.27
N TRP A 18 0.60 10.36 7.82
CA TRP A 18 0.67 11.80 7.58
C TRP A 18 2.03 12.14 7.00
N ALA A 19 2.05 12.54 5.73
CA ALA A 19 3.22 13.24 5.17
C ALA A 19 3.06 14.71 5.51
N VAL A 20 4.00 15.29 6.25
CA VAL A 20 3.89 16.65 6.79
C VAL A 20 5.22 17.39 6.60
N ARG A 21 5.13 18.71 6.41
CA ARG A 21 6.27 19.62 6.56
C ARG A 21 6.11 20.39 7.87
N SER A 22 6.95 20.13 8.86
CA SER A 22 6.80 20.68 10.21
C SER A 22 8.13 20.97 10.88
N THR A 23 8.15 21.90 11.82
CA THR A 23 9.27 22.08 12.74
C THR A 23 9.16 21.07 13.88
N THR A 24 10.31 20.57 14.34
CA THR A 24 10.37 19.64 15.48
C THR A 24 11.17 20.24 16.62
N ALA A 25 10.77 19.99 17.86
CA ALA A 25 11.48 20.43 19.06
C ALA A 25 11.51 19.35 20.15
N GLY A 26 12.40 19.54 21.14
CA GLY A 26 12.55 18.66 22.31
C GLY A 26 13.47 17.47 22.05
N LEU A 27 13.07 16.54 21.19
CA LEU A 27 13.85 15.35 20.87
C LEU A 27 14.60 15.52 19.54
N ALA A 28 15.91 15.21 19.54
CA ALA A 28 16.68 15.10 18.32
C ALA A 28 16.30 13.80 17.58
N LEU A 29 15.64 13.93 16.42
CA LEU A 29 15.30 12.80 15.57
C LEU A 29 16.52 12.31 14.76
N ASP A 30 16.58 10.99 14.56
CA ASP A 30 17.32 10.37 13.47
C ASP A 30 16.46 10.32 12.19
N ARG A 31 16.99 9.78 11.09
CA ARG A 31 16.19 9.56 9.88
C ARG A 31 14.98 8.66 10.13
N HIS A 32 15.12 7.68 11.03
CA HIS A 32 14.10 6.69 11.35
C HIS A 32 13.91 6.59 12.86
N ASN A 33 12.69 6.83 13.33
CA ASN A 33 12.37 6.87 14.76
C ASN A 33 11.10 6.07 15.03
N LEU A 34 11.03 5.44 16.20
CA LEU A 34 9.88 4.64 16.61
C LEU A 34 9.51 4.99 18.05
N PHE A 35 8.26 5.39 18.25
CA PHE A 35 7.71 5.79 19.54
C PHE A 35 6.72 4.73 20.01
N PHE A 36 7.02 4.12 21.15
CA PHE A 36 6.21 3.06 21.75
C PHE A 36 5.40 3.59 22.93
N GLY A 37 4.12 3.22 22.97
CA GLY A 37 3.32 3.34 24.19
C GLY A 37 3.50 2.13 25.11
N ASP A 38 2.93 2.21 26.31
CA ASP A 38 3.07 1.17 27.33
C ASP A 38 2.31 -0.12 26.97
N GLN A 39 1.28 -0.04 26.14
CA GLN A 39 0.38 -1.15 25.80
C GLN A 39 0.49 -1.64 24.35
N TYR A 40 1.71 -1.98 23.92
CA TYR A 40 1.97 -2.50 22.56
C TYR A 40 1.07 -3.67 22.14
N ALA A 41 0.77 -4.60 23.05
CA ALA A 41 -0.10 -5.75 22.75
C ALA A 41 -1.55 -5.33 22.44
N GLY A 42 -2.01 -4.21 23.01
CA GLY A 42 -3.36 -3.66 22.78
C GLY A 42 -3.55 -3.19 21.33
N GLU A 43 -2.49 -2.67 20.70
CA GLU A 43 -2.48 -2.21 19.31
C GLU A 43 -2.91 -3.32 18.34
N PHE A 44 -2.31 -4.50 18.45
CA PHE A 44 -2.64 -5.63 17.57
C PHE A 44 -4.04 -6.20 17.82
N SER A 45 -4.53 -6.12 19.06
CA SER A 45 -5.91 -6.50 19.36
C SER A 45 -6.89 -5.53 18.70
N ASP A 46 -6.64 -4.22 18.78
CA ASP A 46 -7.45 -3.20 18.10
C ASP A 46 -7.48 -3.43 16.58
N ILE A 47 -6.33 -3.75 15.98
CA ILE A 47 -6.23 -3.90 14.52
C ILE A 47 -6.81 -5.24 14.02
N PHE A 48 -6.30 -6.36 14.53
CA PHE A 48 -6.60 -7.68 13.96
C PHE A 48 -7.88 -8.32 14.53
N LYS A 49 -8.24 -8.04 15.79
CA LYS A 49 -9.43 -8.61 16.41
C LYS A 49 -10.63 -7.68 16.29
N LEU A 50 -10.44 -6.39 16.56
CA LEU A 50 -11.53 -5.41 16.61
C LEU A 50 -11.72 -4.63 15.30
N GLY A 51 -10.76 -4.68 14.37
CA GLY A 51 -10.88 -3.98 13.08
C GLY A 51 -11.00 -2.46 13.25
N ARG A 52 -10.24 -1.87 14.16
CA ARG A 52 -10.25 -0.42 14.42
C ARG A 52 -8.85 0.18 14.46
N LEU A 53 -8.77 1.50 14.28
CA LEU A 53 -7.54 2.24 14.52
C LEU A 53 -7.12 2.09 16.00
N PRO A 54 -5.82 1.90 16.29
CA PRO A 54 -5.35 1.78 17.66
C PRO A 54 -5.66 3.02 18.50
N ARG A 55 -6.08 2.82 19.75
CA ARG A 55 -6.27 3.92 20.71
C ARG A 55 -4.94 4.51 21.19
N GLU A 56 -3.95 3.64 21.36
CA GLU A 56 -2.57 3.97 21.74
C GLU A 56 -1.63 3.39 20.66
N PRO A 57 -1.46 4.10 19.53
CA PRO A 57 -0.67 3.58 18.42
C PRO A 57 0.83 3.67 18.70
N THR A 58 1.60 2.69 18.24
CA THR A 58 3.03 2.88 17.96
C THR A 58 3.18 3.82 16.77
N VAL A 59 4.01 4.85 16.90
CA VAL A 59 4.22 5.86 15.85
C VAL A 59 5.63 5.72 15.28
N TYR A 60 5.70 5.46 13.98
CA TYR A 60 6.94 5.57 13.22
C TYR A 60 7.06 6.97 12.61
N VAL A 61 8.23 7.59 12.73
CA VAL A 61 8.55 8.88 12.11
C VAL A 61 9.79 8.74 11.24
N CYS A 62 9.63 8.98 9.94
CA CYS A 62 10.74 9.13 9.01
C CYS A 62 11.05 10.62 8.81
N ALA A 63 12.16 11.10 9.35
CA ALA A 63 12.66 12.45 9.14
C ALA A 63 13.52 12.49 7.87
N GLN A 64 12.90 12.77 6.72
CA GLN A 64 13.46 12.50 5.40
C GLN A 64 14.72 13.32 5.08
N ASP A 65 14.84 14.48 5.70
CA ASP A 65 15.94 15.43 5.51
C ASP A 65 17.13 15.14 6.44
N ARG A 66 17.03 14.13 7.32
CA ARG A 66 18.08 13.71 8.24
C ARG A 66 18.87 12.51 7.70
N GLY A 67 20.14 12.43 8.09
CA GLY A 67 21.07 11.37 7.67
C GLY A 67 21.70 11.55 6.28
N THR A 68 21.46 12.69 5.61
CA THR A 68 22.02 13.01 4.28
C THR A 68 22.91 14.26 4.28
N GLY A 69 23.21 14.83 5.45
CA GLY A 69 23.98 16.06 5.58
C GLY A 69 23.71 16.77 6.91
N ALA A 70 23.86 18.10 6.90
CA ALA A 70 23.51 18.95 8.04
C ALA A 70 22.01 18.83 8.37
N ALA A 71 21.69 18.91 9.66
CA ALA A 71 20.31 18.94 10.11
C ALA A 71 19.56 20.15 9.52
N PRO A 72 18.25 20.01 9.21
CA PRO A 72 17.48 21.09 8.63
C PRO A 72 17.36 22.28 9.59
N ASN A 73 17.60 23.49 9.08
CA ASN A 73 17.34 24.74 9.79
C ASN A 73 15.88 25.16 9.57
N GLY A 74 14.96 24.64 10.38
CA GLY A 74 13.53 24.98 10.33
C GLY A 74 12.63 23.79 10.06
N ALA A 75 11.61 23.97 9.22
CA ALA A 75 10.65 22.91 8.93
C ALA A 75 11.29 21.82 8.04
N GLU A 76 11.01 20.56 8.35
CA GLU A 76 11.52 19.41 7.62
C GLU A 76 10.39 18.49 7.15
N ARG A 77 10.69 17.62 6.18
CA ARG A 77 9.75 16.64 5.65
C ARG A 77 9.70 15.40 6.54
N LEU A 78 8.55 15.16 7.12
CA LEU A 78 8.30 14.00 7.99
C LEU A 78 7.24 13.09 7.35
N LEU A 79 7.43 11.79 7.49
CA LEU A 79 6.37 10.81 7.33
C LEU A 79 6.07 10.17 8.68
N CYS A 80 4.91 10.48 9.24
CA CYS A 80 4.36 9.80 10.41
C CYS A 80 3.50 8.63 9.95
N LEU A 81 3.69 7.45 10.54
CA LEU A 81 2.94 6.25 10.21
C LEU A 81 2.49 5.55 11.49
N VAL A 82 1.23 5.11 11.50
CA VAL A 82 0.70 4.18 12.50
C VAL A 82 0.08 2.98 11.80
N ASN A 83 0.14 1.81 12.44
CA ASN A 83 -0.50 0.61 11.90
C ASN A 83 -2.02 0.75 11.93
N ALA A 84 -2.70 0.18 10.92
CA ALA A 84 -4.14 0.26 10.78
C ALA A 84 -4.74 -1.06 10.26
N PRO A 85 -6.05 -1.31 10.47
CA PRO A 85 -6.75 -2.44 9.86
C PRO A 85 -6.90 -2.26 8.34
N ALA A 86 -6.74 -3.35 7.59
CA ALA A 86 -6.96 -3.39 6.14
C ALA A 86 -8.46 -3.57 5.78
N ILE A 87 -9.24 -2.57 6.14
CA ILE A 87 -10.71 -2.51 5.99
C ILE A 87 -11.15 -1.33 5.09
N GLY A 88 -10.27 -0.84 4.23
CA GLY A 88 -10.50 0.30 3.35
C GLY A 88 -11.56 0.07 2.26
N ASP A 89 -11.99 -1.17 2.07
CA ASP A 89 -13.07 -1.60 1.17
C ASP A 89 -14.43 -1.76 1.89
N THR A 90 -14.49 -1.43 3.18
CA THR A 90 -15.71 -1.48 3.99
C THR A 90 -16.12 -0.07 4.39
N ASP A 91 -17.42 0.16 4.54
CA ASP A 91 -17.90 1.41 5.13
C ASP A 91 -17.88 1.36 6.66
N SER A 92 -16.68 1.30 7.22
CA SER A 92 -16.47 1.18 8.67
C SER A 92 -16.31 2.54 9.34
N ALA A 93 -17.03 2.72 10.45
CA ALA A 93 -16.88 3.86 11.36
C ALA A 93 -15.46 3.97 11.96
N SER A 94 -14.70 2.85 11.98
CA SER A 94 -13.28 2.84 12.37
C SER A 94 -12.39 3.72 11.50
N LEU A 95 -12.82 4.03 10.27
CA LEU A 95 -12.11 4.91 9.34
C LEU A 95 -12.86 6.23 9.10
N ALA A 96 -13.83 6.58 9.95
CA ALA A 96 -14.49 7.88 9.89
C ALA A 96 -13.53 9.00 10.32
N ALA A 97 -13.83 10.24 9.90
CA ALA A 97 -13.00 11.41 10.20
C ALA A 97 -12.69 11.56 11.69
N GLU A 98 -13.66 11.30 12.56
CA GLU A 98 -13.50 11.39 14.00
C GLU A 98 -12.54 10.33 14.56
N ALA A 99 -12.59 9.09 14.05
CA ALA A 99 -11.66 8.02 14.44
C ALA A 99 -10.22 8.35 13.99
N ILE A 100 -10.07 8.89 12.78
CA ILE A 100 -8.79 9.35 12.24
C ILE A 100 -8.22 10.50 13.09
N ALA A 101 -9.07 11.49 13.44
CA ALA A 101 -8.67 12.62 14.28
C ALA A 101 -8.24 12.18 15.68
N ARG A 102 -8.97 11.27 16.32
CA ARG A 102 -8.58 10.68 17.62
C ARG A 102 -7.25 9.94 17.53
N CYS A 103 -7.05 9.11 16.50
CA CYS A 103 -5.80 8.38 16.31
C CYS A 103 -4.62 9.34 16.08
N ARG A 104 -4.82 10.41 15.30
CA ARG A 104 -3.83 11.49 15.13
C ARG A 104 -3.48 12.14 16.46
N GLN A 105 -4.48 12.51 17.26
CA GLN A 105 -4.27 13.15 18.56
C GLN A 105 -3.49 12.22 19.51
N SER A 106 -3.89 10.96 19.65
CA SER A 106 -3.15 9.96 20.45
C SER A 106 -1.69 9.81 19.99
N SER A 107 -1.45 9.87 18.68
CA SER A 107 -0.10 9.80 18.11
C SER A 107 0.76 11.02 18.50
N LEU A 108 0.20 12.23 18.37
CA LEU A 108 0.85 13.46 18.79
C LEU A 108 1.11 13.48 20.30
N ASP A 109 0.16 13.01 21.10
CA ASP A 109 0.30 12.94 22.56
C ASP A 109 1.38 11.95 22.98
N LEU A 110 1.48 10.79 22.31
CA LEU A 110 2.57 9.85 22.53
C LEU A 110 3.93 10.47 22.23
N MET A 111 4.08 11.07 21.04
CA MET A 111 5.33 11.73 20.65
C MET A 111 5.73 12.82 21.65
N ARG A 112 4.77 13.64 22.12
CA ARG A 112 5.03 14.65 23.17
C ARG A 112 5.50 14.04 24.48
N ARG A 113 4.88 12.94 24.95
CA ARG A 113 5.33 12.23 26.17
C ARG A 113 6.74 11.69 26.02
N CYS A 114 7.14 11.29 24.82
CA CYS A 114 8.50 10.87 24.48
C CYS A 114 9.46 12.05 24.21
N GLY A 115 9.03 13.29 24.43
CA GLY A 115 9.86 14.48 24.27
C GLY A 115 9.89 15.09 22.87
N LEU A 116 9.17 14.54 21.89
CA LEU A 116 9.06 15.11 20.55
C LEU A 116 7.83 16.02 20.44
N ALA A 117 8.07 17.32 20.26
CA ALA A 117 7.04 18.28 19.90
C ALA A 117 7.05 18.51 18.39
N LEU A 118 5.93 18.26 17.74
CA LEU A 118 5.63 18.66 16.36
C LEU A 118 4.13 18.89 16.21
N ASP A 119 3.75 19.61 15.16
CA ASP A 119 2.36 19.73 14.74
C ASP A 119 2.12 19.14 13.35
N ILE A 120 0.91 18.64 13.12
CA ILE A 120 0.44 18.14 11.83
C ILE A 120 -0.59 19.13 11.29
N ASP A 121 -0.16 20.25 10.77
CA ASP A 121 -1.10 21.21 10.17
C ASP A 121 -1.89 20.54 9.02
N PRO A 122 -3.25 20.47 9.08
CA PRO A 122 -4.06 19.93 8.00
C PRO A 122 -3.81 20.58 6.63
N GLU A 123 -3.45 21.87 6.59
CA GLU A 123 -3.18 22.60 5.34
C GLU A 123 -1.84 22.21 4.73
N HIS A 124 -0.89 21.79 5.56
CA HIS A 124 0.47 21.42 5.17
C HIS A 124 0.77 19.93 5.38
N SER A 125 -0.28 19.10 5.40
CA SER A 125 -0.14 17.65 5.52
C SER A 125 -1.06 16.89 4.56
N VAL A 126 -0.60 15.71 4.16
CA VAL A 126 -1.38 14.76 3.37
C VAL A 126 -1.62 13.52 4.22
N CYS A 127 -2.88 13.30 4.59
CA CYS A 127 -3.32 12.08 5.25
C CYS A 127 -3.62 11.01 4.19
N THR A 128 -3.02 9.83 4.34
CA THR A 128 -3.36 8.63 3.55
C THR A 128 -3.88 7.53 4.48
N THR A 129 -5.10 7.07 4.19
CA THR A 129 -5.88 6.11 4.98
C THR A 129 -5.92 4.75 4.29
N PRO A 130 -6.37 3.68 4.99
CA PRO A 130 -6.62 2.38 4.35
C PRO A 130 -7.61 2.47 3.17
N ARG A 131 -8.60 3.38 3.21
CA ARG A 131 -9.51 3.61 2.07
C ARG A 131 -8.75 4.10 0.84
N GLN A 132 -7.84 5.07 1.00
CA GLN A 132 -7.02 5.58 -0.11
C GLN A 132 -6.01 4.54 -0.61
N PHE A 133 -5.43 3.73 0.28
CA PHE A 133 -4.60 2.59 -0.14
C PHE A 133 -5.40 1.57 -0.93
N HIS A 134 -6.64 1.27 -0.53
CA HIS A 134 -7.51 0.38 -1.27
C HIS A 134 -7.88 0.92 -2.66
N GLN A 135 -8.15 2.22 -2.77
CA GLN A 135 -8.42 2.87 -4.05
C GLN A 135 -7.24 2.76 -5.02
N ARG A 136 -6.00 2.90 -4.51
CA ARG A 136 -4.77 2.73 -5.31
C ARG A 136 -4.48 1.26 -5.62
N PHE A 137 -4.82 0.36 -4.72
CA PHE A 137 -4.58 -1.07 -4.83
C PHE A 137 -5.87 -1.87 -4.56
N PRO A 138 -6.78 -1.95 -5.55
CA PRO A 138 -8.06 -2.63 -5.39
C PRO A 138 -7.93 -4.10 -4.97
N GLY A 139 -8.94 -4.62 -4.27
CA GLY A 139 -8.96 -6.00 -3.74
C GLY A 139 -8.12 -6.23 -2.48
N THR A 140 -7.33 -5.26 -2.01
CA THR A 140 -6.45 -5.41 -0.84
C THR A 140 -7.08 -5.00 0.50
N GLY A 141 -8.21 -4.28 0.48
CA GLY A 141 -8.71 -3.55 1.66
C GLY A 141 -7.74 -2.49 2.20
N GLY A 142 -6.72 -2.10 1.43
CA GLY A 142 -5.66 -1.18 1.86
C GLY A 142 -4.47 -1.85 2.53
N ALA A 143 -4.37 -3.19 2.50
CA ALA A 143 -3.22 -3.92 3.03
C ALA A 143 -1.91 -3.52 2.31
N LEU A 144 -0.86 -3.21 3.09
CA LEU A 144 0.43 -2.75 2.53
C LEU A 144 1.35 -3.90 2.11
N TYR A 145 1.18 -5.08 2.70
CA TYR A 145 2.08 -6.22 2.54
C TYR A 145 1.38 -7.45 1.94
N GLY A 146 0.21 -7.25 1.33
CA GLY A 146 -0.61 -8.30 0.74
C GLY A 146 -1.24 -9.21 1.80
N GLN A 147 -0.96 -10.50 1.72
CA GLN A 147 -1.49 -11.51 2.64
C GLN A 147 -0.75 -11.45 3.99
N ALA A 148 -1.50 -11.58 5.09
CA ALA A 148 -0.94 -11.65 6.43
C ALA A 148 0.00 -12.85 6.53
N THR A 149 1.21 -12.60 7.04
CA THR A 149 2.18 -13.65 7.33
C THR A 149 2.13 -13.98 8.81
N HIS A 150 1.14 -14.78 9.22
CA HIS A 150 1.20 -15.43 10.53
C HIS A 150 1.78 -16.84 10.33
N GLY A 151 3.00 -17.06 10.82
CA GLY A 151 3.71 -18.34 10.76
C GLY A 151 4.57 -18.56 9.51
N TRP A 152 5.65 -19.33 9.67
CA TRP A 152 6.68 -19.60 8.65
C TRP A 152 6.13 -20.22 7.35
N LEU A 153 5.00 -20.93 7.43
CA LEU A 153 4.37 -21.61 6.29
C LEU A 153 3.56 -20.66 5.38
N SER A 154 3.19 -19.47 5.86
CA SER A 154 2.39 -18.49 5.09
C SER A 154 3.17 -17.80 3.96
N ILE A 155 4.49 -17.94 3.92
CA ILE A 155 5.36 -17.45 2.84
C ILE A 155 5.15 -18.28 1.56
N PHE A 156 4.77 -19.56 1.70
CA PHE A 156 4.56 -20.50 0.58
C PHE A 156 3.16 -20.45 -0.02
N SER A 157 2.20 -19.75 0.59
CA SER A 157 0.84 -19.60 0.04
C SER A 157 0.74 -18.49 -1.01
N ARG A 158 1.81 -17.73 -1.22
CA ARG A 158 1.86 -16.69 -2.25
C ARG A 158 1.85 -17.30 -3.64
N PRO A 159 1.11 -16.72 -4.60
CA PRO A 159 1.15 -17.20 -5.97
C PRO A 159 2.57 -17.08 -6.53
N GLY A 160 3.01 -18.14 -7.21
CA GLY A 160 4.24 -18.12 -8.01
C GLY A 160 4.12 -17.24 -9.23
N SER A 161 5.19 -17.12 -10.01
CA SER A 161 5.24 -16.25 -11.18
C SER A 161 4.38 -16.73 -12.37
N VAL A 162 3.99 -18.01 -12.40
CA VAL A 162 3.12 -18.60 -13.42
C VAL A 162 1.73 -18.80 -12.85
N SER A 163 0.72 -18.25 -13.51
CA SER A 163 -0.67 -18.46 -13.11
C SER A 163 -1.26 -19.74 -13.73
N PRO A 164 -2.39 -20.24 -13.22
CA PRO A 164 -3.15 -21.32 -13.88
C PRO A 164 -3.72 -20.94 -15.25
N VAL A 165 -3.72 -19.65 -15.61
CA VAL A 165 -4.19 -19.14 -16.90
C VAL A 165 -3.01 -19.08 -17.87
N PRO A 166 -3.06 -19.82 -19.00
CA PRO A 166 -1.98 -19.81 -19.99
C PRO A 166 -1.68 -18.39 -20.49
N GLY A 167 -0.40 -18.02 -20.51
CA GLY A 167 0.05 -16.71 -20.95
C GLY A 167 -0.08 -15.59 -19.91
N LEU A 168 -0.62 -15.87 -18.72
CA LEU A 168 -0.68 -14.91 -17.61
C LEU A 168 0.37 -15.22 -16.55
N TYR A 169 1.19 -14.22 -16.25
CA TYR A 169 2.28 -14.26 -15.27
C TYR A 169 2.05 -13.21 -14.18
N LEU A 170 2.54 -13.50 -12.99
CA LEU A 170 2.31 -12.69 -11.79
C LEU A 170 3.65 -12.17 -11.27
N ALA A 171 3.67 -10.88 -10.91
CA ALA A 171 4.84 -10.22 -10.33
C ALA A 171 4.40 -9.15 -9.32
N GLY A 172 5.25 -8.91 -8.32
CA GLY A 172 5.08 -7.83 -7.35
C GLY A 172 5.04 -8.33 -5.90
N GLY A 173 4.79 -7.41 -4.97
CA GLY A 173 4.90 -7.68 -3.52
C GLY A 173 3.88 -8.68 -2.96
N SER A 174 2.83 -8.98 -3.72
CA SER A 174 1.82 -9.99 -3.38
C SER A 174 2.10 -11.36 -3.99
N ALA A 175 3.06 -11.46 -4.92
CA ALA A 175 3.53 -12.70 -5.49
C ALA A 175 4.81 -13.17 -4.79
N HIS A 176 5.21 -14.42 -5.01
CA HIS A 176 6.49 -14.93 -4.52
C HIS A 176 7.66 -14.07 -5.07
N PRO A 177 8.67 -13.72 -4.26
CA PRO A 177 8.95 -14.17 -2.89
C PRO A 177 8.18 -13.45 -1.77
N GLY A 178 7.66 -12.24 -2.00
CA GLY A 178 6.84 -11.53 -1.03
C GLY A 178 6.95 -10.01 -1.09
N PRO A 179 6.55 -9.32 -0.01
CA PRO A 179 6.50 -7.86 0.03
C PRO A 179 7.88 -7.21 0.20
N GLY A 180 7.95 -5.91 -0.08
CA GLY A 180 9.17 -5.10 0.02
C GLY A 180 9.87 -4.94 -1.33
N VAL A 181 10.57 -3.81 -1.51
CA VAL A 181 11.19 -3.43 -2.80
C VAL A 181 12.12 -4.53 -3.36
N PRO A 182 13.04 -5.13 -2.58
CA PRO A 182 13.91 -6.18 -3.11
C PRO A 182 13.14 -7.42 -3.54
N MET A 183 12.11 -7.81 -2.77
CA MET A 183 11.31 -8.99 -3.08
C MET A 183 10.41 -8.78 -4.30
N ALA A 184 9.80 -7.60 -4.43
CA ALA A 184 9.03 -7.23 -5.61
C ALA A 184 9.89 -7.22 -6.89
N ALA A 185 11.12 -6.71 -6.80
CA ALA A 185 12.08 -6.74 -7.91
C ALA A 185 12.44 -8.19 -8.30
N MET A 186 12.73 -9.05 -7.32
CA MET A 186 12.98 -10.48 -7.58
C MET A 186 11.76 -11.18 -8.16
N SER A 187 10.56 -10.87 -7.69
CA SER A 187 9.30 -11.39 -8.24
C SER A 187 9.17 -11.05 -9.73
N GLY A 188 9.47 -9.80 -10.11
CA GLY A 188 9.51 -9.36 -11.51
C GLY A 188 10.53 -10.14 -12.34
N ARG A 189 11.73 -10.39 -11.81
CA ARG A 189 12.75 -11.22 -12.47
C ARG A 189 12.24 -12.64 -12.72
N LEU A 190 11.64 -13.29 -11.72
CA LEU A 190 11.09 -14.65 -11.84
C LEU A 190 9.95 -14.73 -12.86
N ALA A 191 9.12 -13.68 -12.97
CA ALA A 191 8.09 -13.60 -13.99
C ALA A 191 8.69 -13.45 -15.40
N ALA A 192 9.73 -12.61 -15.55
CA ALA A 192 10.43 -12.47 -16.82
C ALA A 192 11.10 -13.78 -17.27
N GLU A 193 11.76 -14.49 -16.34
CA GLU A 193 12.36 -15.81 -16.60
C GLU A 193 11.30 -16.83 -17.04
N ALA A 194 10.15 -16.86 -16.35
CA ALA A 194 9.03 -17.74 -16.71
C ALA A 194 8.46 -17.41 -18.11
N ILE A 195 8.36 -16.13 -18.46
CA ILE A 195 7.94 -15.71 -19.81
C ILE A 195 8.95 -16.20 -20.86
N LEU A 196 10.25 -16.03 -20.62
CA LEU A 196 11.31 -16.44 -21.54
C LEU A 196 11.32 -17.95 -21.76
N ALA A 197 11.18 -18.74 -20.68
CA ALA A 197 11.13 -20.19 -20.75
C ALA A 197 9.89 -20.71 -21.53
N ASN A 198 8.77 -19.98 -21.49
CA ASN A 198 7.52 -20.37 -22.14
C ASN A 198 7.32 -19.76 -23.54
N ARG A 199 8.34 -19.11 -24.14
CA ARG A 199 8.26 -18.53 -25.50
C ARG A 199 7.97 -19.54 -26.61
N ALA A 200 8.08 -20.85 -26.34
CA ALA A 200 7.70 -21.92 -27.26
C ALA A 200 6.17 -22.14 -27.38
N LEU A 201 5.34 -21.50 -26.54
CA LEU A 201 3.89 -21.76 -26.47
C LEU A 201 2.99 -20.61 -26.97
N THR A 202 3.55 -19.49 -27.43
CA THR A 202 2.74 -18.46 -28.13
C THR A 202 2.42 -18.91 -29.56
N ARG A 203 1.47 -19.83 -29.71
CA ARG A 203 0.67 -19.84 -30.95
C ARG A 203 0.06 -18.45 -31.07
N ARG A 204 0.28 -17.79 -32.21
CA ARG A 204 -0.35 -16.50 -32.54
C ARG A 204 -1.84 -16.64 -32.24
N CYS A 205 -2.36 -15.86 -31.30
CA CYS A 205 -3.79 -15.84 -31.01
C CYS A 205 -4.52 -15.67 -32.35
N HIS A 206 -5.40 -16.61 -32.69
CA HIS A 206 -6.30 -16.40 -33.82
C HIS A 206 -7.23 -15.23 -33.45
N PRO A 207 -7.54 -14.32 -34.38
CA PRO A 207 -8.54 -13.28 -34.14
C PRO A 207 -9.83 -13.96 -33.71
N VAL A 208 -10.25 -13.76 -32.46
CA VAL A 208 -11.57 -14.17 -32.02
C VAL A 208 -12.54 -13.18 -32.65
N ALA A 209 -13.42 -13.67 -33.52
CA ALA A 209 -14.54 -12.88 -34.01
C ALA A 209 -15.43 -12.53 -32.81
N THR A 210 -15.39 -11.27 -32.37
CA THR A 210 -16.43 -10.71 -31.52
C THR A 210 -17.72 -10.72 -32.32
N SER A 211 -18.67 -11.60 -31.99
CA SER A 211 -20.00 -11.56 -32.59
C SER A 211 -20.72 -10.30 -32.07
N GLY A 212 -20.72 -9.25 -32.86
CA GLY A 212 -21.39 -7.99 -32.51
C GLY A 212 -20.60 -6.78 -32.93
N GLY A 213 -20.50 -6.56 -34.25
CA GLY A 213 -19.99 -5.32 -34.81
C GLY A 213 -20.82 -4.99 -36.04
N THR A 214 -21.83 -4.14 -35.88
CA THR A 214 -22.50 -3.49 -37.00
C THR A 214 -21.46 -2.73 -37.82
N SER A 215 -21.36 -3.08 -39.10
CA SER A 215 -20.48 -2.44 -40.07
C SER A 215 -20.78 -0.94 -40.14
N MET A 216 -19.83 -0.11 -39.71
CA MET A 216 -19.81 1.31 -40.08
C MET A 216 -19.07 1.44 -41.41
N PRO A 217 -19.65 2.05 -42.46
CA PRO A 217 -18.93 2.30 -43.69
C PRO A 217 -17.81 3.33 -43.47
N PRO A 218 -16.71 3.27 -44.25
CA PRO A 218 -15.61 4.21 -44.11
C PRO A 218 -16.05 5.63 -44.42
N ALA A 219 -15.64 6.59 -43.59
CA ALA A 219 -15.77 8.01 -43.89
C ALA A 219 -15.00 8.33 -45.19
N MET A 220 -15.71 8.81 -46.20
CA MET A 220 -15.12 9.42 -47.39
C MET A 220 -14.23 10.59 -46.97
N THR A 221 -12.93 10.48 -47.24
CA THR A 221 -12.01 11.62 -47.24
C THR A 221 -12.41 12.57 -48.36
N ALA A 222 -12.89 13.76 -47.99
CA ALA A 222 -13.11 14.84 -48.94
C ALA A 222 -11.76 15.31 -49.51
N HIS A 223 -11.63 15.28 -50.84
CA HIS A 223 -10.57 15.96 -51.56
C HIS A 223 -10.76 17.47 -51.45
N TRP A 224 -9.73 18.17 -50.99
CA TRP A 224 -9.63 19.62 -51.07
C TRP A 224 -8.72 19.97 -52.25
N ASP A 225 -9.30 20.38 -53.37
CA ASP A 225 -8.58 21.04 -54.45
C ASP A 225 -8.66 22.56 -54.24
N SER A 226 -7.51 23.19 -54.04
CA SER A 226 -7.35 24.66 -54.11
C SER A 226 -7.16 25.11 -55.57
N PRO A 227 -7.54 26.35 -55.87
CA PRO A 227 -6.53 27.34 -56.24
C PRO A 227 -6.37 28.47 -55.21
#